data_AF-A0AAD3ZF97-F1
#
_entry.id   AF-A0AAD3ZF97-F1
#
_cell.length_a   1.000
_cell.length_b   1.000
_cell.length_c   1.000
_cell.angle_alpha   90.00
_cell.angle_beta   90.00
_cell.angle_gamma   90.00
#
_symmetry.space_group_name_H-M   'P 1'
#
loop_
_entity.id
_entity.type
_entity.pdbx_description
1 polymer ?
#
loop_
_entity_poly.entity_id
_entity_poly.type
_entity_poly.pdbx_seq_one_letter_code
_entity_poly.pdbx_strand_id
1 'polypeptide(L)'
;MNDRLGKPERGASRLCRSLGERNGLSAEPADRSISGDEALRPFLSPNDLHNLEAPLSGFPNLSFNNALESVRRLHSAGVPVVAGTDAMNPGTAYGASLHREMELLTQAGLTPVQALAAATSVPARTFGLEGRGAIAPGAKADLVLVSGDPTSDIRATRQIVGIWKDGVKVDRAAWREALATRSREARRP
;
A
#
# COMPACT_ATOMS: atom_id res chain seq x y z
N MET A 1 26.99 13.14 60.61
CA MET A 1 25.83 13.76 59.92
C MET A 1 26.16 13.80 58.43
N ASN A 2 25.31 13.14 57.64
CA ASN A 2 25.30 12.99 56.16
C ASN A 2 25.91 14.16 55.35
N ASP A 3 26.71 13.96 54.29
CA ASP A 3 26.63 13.12 53.07
C ASP A 3 26.32 14.00 51.83
N ARG A 4 26.92 13.63 50.70
CA ARG A 4 26.63 14.04 49.30
C ARG A 4 27.44 15.17 48.64
N LEU A 5 28.61 14.75 48.18
CA LEU A 5 29.19 14.96 46.84
C LEU A 5 28.23 15.56 45.78
N GLY A 6 28.53 16.78 45.34
CA GLY A 6 27.95 17.40 44.13
C GLY A 6 28.51 16.75 42.87
N LYS A 7 27.64 16.23 42.01
CA LYS A 7 28.00 15.69 40.69
C LYS A 7 28.29 16.85 39.72
N PRO A 8 29.23 16.68 38.77
CA PRO A 8 29.51 17.68 37.75
C PRO A 8 28.39 17.72 36.69
N GLU A 9 27.98 18.93 36.32
CA GLU A 9 27.06 19.18 35.22
C GLU A 9 27.71 18.78 33.89
N ARG A 10 27.08 17.84 33.19
CA ARG A 10 27.52 17.41 31.85
C ARG A 10 26.91 18.34 30.82
N GLY A 11 27.79 18.96 30.04
CA GLY A 11 27.45 19.59 28.78
C GLY A 11 26.87 18.58 27.78
N ALA A 12 25.80 18.98 27.11
CA ALA A 12 25.43 18.60 25.75
C ALA A 12 24.28 19.53 25.31
N SER A 13 24.61 20.82 25.16
CA SER A 13 23.69 21.86 24.70
C SER A 13 23.74 21.94 23.18
N ARG A 14 22.58 21.72 22.55
CA ARG A 14 22.15 22.30 21.26
C ARG A 14 22.76 21.77 19.95
N LEU A 15 22.74 20.46 19.69
CA LEU A 15 22.92 19.99 18.30
C LEU A 15 22.16 18.71 17.88
N CYS A 16 21.15 18.27 18.63
CA CYS A 16 20.32 17.12 18.26
C CYS A 16 18.81 17.40 18.31
N ARG A 17 18.37 18.61 17.95
CA ARG A 17 16.93 18.98 17.99
C ARG A 17 16.28 19.23 16.61
N SER A 18 16.92 18.86 15.50
CA SER A 18 16.37 19.12 14.15
C SER A 18 16.25 17.92 13.22
N LEU A 19 16.30 16.68 13.73
CA LEU A 19 16.16 15.47 12.89
C LEU A 19 15.13 14.45 13.42
N GLY A 20 14.40 14.78 14.49
CA GLY A 20 13.55 13.83 15.22
C GLY A 20 12.05 13.84 14.90
N GLU A 21 11.53 14.81 14.13
CA GLU A 21 10.07 15.04 14.07
C GLU A 21 9.40 14.57 12.77
N ARG A 22 10.11 13.92 11.84
CA ARG A 22 9.56 13.42 10.57
C ARG A 22 9.84 11.95 10.32
N ASN A 23 9.81 11.13 11.37
CA ASN A 23 10.12 9.71 11.31
C ASN A 23 8.98 8.81 11.78
N GLY A 24 7.73 9.28 11.78
CA GLY A 24 6.54 8.44 11.89
C GLY A 24 6.27 7.67 10.58
N LEU A 25 5.61 6.51 10.61
CA LEU A 25 4.99 5.94 9.40
C LEU A 25 3.96 6.91 8.77
N SER A 26 3.50 7.87 9.59
CA SER A 26 2.61 8.99 9.28
C SER A 26 3.33 10.33 9.06
N ALA A 27 4.67 10.37 9.00
CA ALA A 27 5.41 11.60 8.72
C ALA A 27 5.19 12.11 7.29
N GLU A 28 4.79 11.22 6.39
CA GLU A 28 4.03 11.59 5.21
C GLU A 28 2.55 11.50 5.59
N PRO A 29 1.74 12.55 5.34
CA PRO A 29 0.32 12.55 5.70
C PRO A 29 -0.35 11.29 5.12
N ALA A 30 -1.26 10.70 5.90
CA ALA A 30 -2.12 9.59 5.47
C ALA A 30 -2.50 9.73 3.98
N ASP A 31 -2.29 8.65 3.22
CA ASP A 31 -1.98 8.65 1.79
C ASP A 31 -2.97 9.44 0.91
N ARG A 32 -2.73 10.75 0.78
CA ARG A 32 -3.47 11.63 -0.13
C ARG A 32 -3.19 11.33 -1.60
N SER A 33 -2.16 10.52 -1.92
CA SER A 33 -1.75 10.28 -3.31
C SER A 33 -2.70 9.34 -4.06
N ILE A 34 -3.38 8.42 -3.36
CA ILE A 34 -4.38 7.53 -3.95
C ILE A 34 -5.82 7.95 -3.70
N SER A 35 -6.12 8.70 -2.63
CA SER A 35 -7.49 9.19 -2.38
C SER A 35 -7.96 10.19 -3.46
N GLY A 36 -7.02 10.94 -4.04
CA GLY A 36 -7.26 11.88 -5.15
C GLY A 36 -7.03 11.32 -6.55
N ASP A 37 -6.64 10.05 -6.70
CA ASP A 37 -6.35 9.48 -8.02
C ASP A 37 -7.61 9.36 -8.89
N GLU A 38 -7.60 9.96 -10.07
CA GLU A 38 -8.79 10.03 -10.96
C GLU A 38 -9.28 8.66 -11.43
N ALA A 39 -8.39 7.67 -11.59
CA ALA A 39 -8.76 6.33 -12.06
C ALA A 39 -9.35 5.48 -10.93
N LEU A 40 -8.87 5.67 -9.71
CA LEU A 40 -9.34 4.93 -8.53
C LEU A 40 -10.57 5.58 -7.87
N ARG A 41 -10.66 6.91 -7.88
CA ARG A 41 -11.69 7.70 -7.19
C ARG A 41 -13.13 7.25 -7.44
N PRO A 42 -13.54 6.84 -8.67
CA PRO A 42 -14.90 6.35 -8.92
C PRO A 42 -15.22 5.02 -8.25
N PHE A 43 -14.21 4.31 -7.74
CA PHE A 43 -14.34 2.99 -7.11
C PHE A 43 -14.14 3.03 -5.59
N LEU A 44 -14.00 4.23 -5.00
CA LEU A 44 -13.83 4.43 -3.56
C LEU A 44 -15.15 4.89 -2.91
N SER A 45 -15.57 4.19 -1.87
CA SER A 45 -16.69 4.62 -1.02
C SER A 45 -16.29 5.80 -0.11
N PRO A 46 -17.26 6.51 0.49
CA PRO A 46 -16.96 7.50 1.52
C PRO A 46 -16.16 6.93 2.70
N ASN A 47 -16.41 5.68 3.08
CA ASN A 47 -15.67 5.02 4.15
C ASN A 47 -14.24 4.70 3.74
N ASP A 48 -14.02 4.29 2.48
CA ASP A 48 -12.67 4.06 1.96
C ASP A 48 -11.87 5.36 1.96
N LEU A 49 -12.47 6.47 1.53
CA LEU A 49 -11.81 7.79 1.56
C LEU A 49 -11.48 8.23 2.99
N HIS A 50 -12.43 8.06 3.92
CA HIS A 50 -12.20 8.36 5.32
C HIS A 50 -11.04 7.53 5.89
N ASN A 51 -11.01 6.22 5.60
CA ASN A 51 -9.95 5.33 6.06
C ASN A 51 -8.60 5.70 5.44
N LEU A 52 -8.53 6.02 4.15
CA LEU A 52 -7.30 6.47 3.48
C LEU A 52 -6.73 7.75 4.10
N GLU A 53 -7.60 8.66 4.53
CA GLU A 53 -7.22 9.92 5.18
C GLU A 53 -6.94 9.76 6.68
N ALA A 54 -7.31 8.63 7.28
CA ALA A 54 -7.11 8.37 8.71
C ALA A 54 -5.62 8.10 9.01
N PRO A 55 -5.01 8.81 9.97
CA PRO A 55 -3.62 8.56 10.34
C PRO A 55 -3.50 7.26 11.12
N LEU A 56 -2.46 6.47 10.80
CA LEU A 56 -2.02 5.40 11.68
C LEU A 56 -1.37 6.02 12.93
N SER A 57 -2.01 5.84 14.08
CA SER A 57 -1.59 6.42 15.37
C SER A 57 -1.35 5.34 16.42
N GLY A 58 -0.76 5.70 17.57
CA GLY A 58 -0.48 4.76 18.67
C GLY A 58 0.87 4.04 18.57
N PHE A 59 1.70 4.38 17.58
CA PHE A 59 2.99 3.73 17.35
C PHE A 59 4.13 4.77 17.22
N PRO A 60 4.63 5.31 18.36
CA PRO A 60 5.51 6.49 18.37
C PRO A 60 6.90 6.26 17.75
N ASN A 61 7.32 5.01 17.54
CA ASN A 61 8.65 4.66 17.03
C ASN A 61 8.61 4.03 15.61
N LEU A 62 7.45 4.02 14.96
CA LEU A 62 7.34 3.50 13.59
C LEU A 62 7.97 4.47 12.60
N SER A 63 8.91 4.02 11.78
CA SER A 63 9.58 4.85 10.77
C SER A 63 9.35 4.30 9.36
N PHE A 64 8.81 5.15 8.49
CA PHE A 64 8.60 4.84 7.07
C PHE A 64 9.91 4.47 6.36
N ASN A 65 10.98 5.23 6.61
CA ASN A 65 12.30 4.96 6.02
C ASN A 65 12.86 3.60 6.47
N ASN A 66 12.68 3.23 7.74
CA ASN A 66 13.09 1.91 8.22
C ASN A 66 12.26 0.79 7.58
N ALA A 67 10.97 1.01 7.33
CA ALA A 67 10.11 0.05 6.63
C ALA A 67 10.59 -0.16 5.18
N LEU A 68 10.81 0.92 4.42
CA LEU A 68 11.36 0.84 3.05
C LEU A 68 12.72 0.15 3.00
N GLU A 69 13.63 0.53 3.90
CA GLU A 69 14.97 -0.07 3.98
C GLU A 69 14.91 -1.55 4.37
N SER A 70 13.97 -1.95 5.23
CA SER A 70 13.78 -3.36 5.59
C SER A 70 13.34 -4.19 4.39
N VAL A 71 12.36 -3.71 3.62
CA VAL A 71 11.91 -4.36 2.37
C VAL A 71 13.07 -4.47 1.39
N ARG A 72 13.83 -3.38 1.18
CA ARG A 72 15.00 -3.36 0.31
C ARG A 72 16.03 -4.42 0.70
N ARG A 73 16.36 -4.52 1.99
CA ARG A 73 17.33 -5.49 2.52
C ARG A 73 16.86 -6.93 2.35
N LEU A 74 15.60 -7.23 2.66
CA LEU A 74 15.01 -8.56 2.48
C LEU A 74 15.03 -8.97 1.01
N HIS A 75 14.60 -8.07 0.12
CA HIS A 75 14.62 -8.30 -1.32
C HIS A 75 16.05 -8.51 -1.84
N SER A 76 17.01 -7.69 -1.41
CA SER A 76 18.44 -7.83 -1.77
C SER A 76 19.04 -9.15 -1.26
N ALA A 77 18.52 -9.70 -0.17
CA ALA A 77 18.91 -11.00 0.37
C ALA A 77 18.22 -12.20 -0.30
N GLY A 78 17.37 -11.96 -1.31
CA GLY A 78 16.64 -13.01 -2.03
C GLY A 78 15.41 -13.55 -1.30
N VAL A 79 14.95 -12.87 -0.24
CA VAL A 79 13.71 -13.25 0.47
C VAL A 79 12.51 -12.95 -0.43
N PRO A 80 11.56 -13.89 -0.64
CA PRO A 80 10.34 -13.62 -1.37
C PRO A 80 9.52 -12.51 -0.71
N VAL A 81 9.23 -11.44 -1.44
CA VAL A 81 8.37 -10.33 -1.01
C VAL A 81 7.01 -10.46 -1.67
N VAL A 82 5.95 -10.39 -0.87
CA VAL A 82 4.55 -10.37 -1.32
C VAL A 82 3.95 -8.98 -1.05
N ALA A 83 3.09 -8.51 -1.95
CA ALA A 83 2.34 -7.28 -1.74
C ALA A 83 1.18 -7.53 -0.78
N GLY A 84 1.10 -6.76 0.31
CA GLY A 84 0.04 -6.88 1.31
C GLY A 84 -0.35 -5.51 1.85
N THR A 85 -1.64 -5.19 1.85
CA THR A 85 -2.11 -3.82 2.14
C THR A 85 -2.64 -3.64 3.54
N ASP A 86 -2.97 -4.74 4.24
CA ASP A 86 -3.67 -4.72 5.52
C ASP A 86 -4.96 -3.87 5.48
N ALA A 87 -5.69 -3.99 4.36
CA ALA A 87 -6.87 -3.17 4.07
C ALA A 87 -7.92 -3.32 5.19
N MET A 88 -8.55 -2.19 5.55
CA MET A 88 -9.47 -1.96 6.69
C MET A 88 -8.81 -1.27 7.88
N ASN A 89 -7.47 -1.17 7.90
CA ASN A 89 -6.75 -0.35 8.88
C ASN A 89 -6.63 1.12 8.44
N PRO A 90 -6.42 2.07 9.37
CA PRO A 90 -6.19 3.47 9.05
C PRO A 90 -5.07 3.64 8.01
N GLY A 91 -5.32 4.47 7.00
CA GLY A 91 -4.43 4.70 5.86
C GLY A 91 -4.64 3.76 4.67
N THR A 92 -5.64 2.87 4.71
CA THR A 92 -5.83 1.83 3.68
C THR A 92 -7.28 1.70 3.18
N ALA A 93 -7.45 1.22 1.95
CA ALA A 93 -8.72 0.89 1.33
C ALA A 93 -8.63 -0.38 0.49
N TYR A 94 -9.75 -1.10 0.40
CA TYR A 94 -9.84 -2.32 -0.40
C TYR A 94 -9.55 -2.04 -1.88
N GLY A 95 -8.68 -2.85 -2.48
CA GLY A 95 -8.28 -2.73 -3.88
C GLY A 95 -7.30 -1.56 -4.13
N ALA A 96 -7.70 -0.33 -3.85
CA ALA A 96 -6.90 0.87 -4.15
C ALA A 96 -5.50 0.85 -3.52
N SER A 97 -5.40 0.43 -2.24
CA SER A 97 -4.11 0.37 -1.55
C SER A 97 -3.14 -0.65 -2.14
N LEU A 98 -3.61 -1.64 -2.92
CA LEU A 98 -2.71 -2.61 -3.55
C LEU A 98 -1.86 -1.96 -4.65
N HIS A 99 -2.42 -0.98 -5.36
CA HIS A 99 -1.68 -0.20 -6.35
C HIS A 99 -0.58 0.63 -5.67
N ARG A 100 -0.90 1.25 -4.55
CA ARG A 100 0.09 1.98 -3.75
C ARG A 100 1.15 1.06 -3.20
N GLU A 101 0.78 -0.10 -2.70
CA GLU A 101 1.74 -1.08 -2.18
C GLU A 101 2.74 -1.48 -3.25
N MET A 102 2.29 -1.75 -4.48
CA MET A 102 3.22 -2.01 -5.60
C MET A 102 4.15 -0.82 -5.88
N GLU A 103 3.68 0.43 -5.77
CA GLU A 103 4.55 1.60 -5.87
C GLU A 103 5.54 1.70 -4.71
N LEU A 104 5.13 1.43 -3.48
CA LEU A 104 6.01 1.42 -2.31
C LEU A 104 7.10 0.35 -2.46
N LEU A 105 6.76 -0.82 -3.01
CA LEU A 105 7.73 -1.84 -3.37
C LEU A 105 8.73 -1.34 -4.41
N THR A 106 8.29 -0.60 -5.43
CA THR A 106 9.24 0.03 -6.36
C THR A 106 10.11 1.11 -5.72
N GLN A 107 9.55 1.89 -4.79
CA GLN A 107 10.30 2.87 -3.98
C GLN A 107 11.34 2.19 -3.07
N ALA A 108 11.04 0.97 -2.60
CA ALA A 108 11.96 0.13 -1.85
C ALA A 108 13.02 -0.58 -2.73
N GLY A 109 13.03 -0.35 -4.05
CA GLY A 109 14.07 -0.85 -4.96
C GLY A 109 13.70 -2.06 -5.81
N LEU A 110 12.45 -2.54 -5.75
CA LEU A 110 11.98 -3.56 -6.70
C LEU A 110 11.76 -2.92 -8.08
N THR A 111 12.03 -3.67 -9.14
CA THR A 111 11.59 -3.28 -10.49
C THR A 111 10.05 -3.37 -10.60
N PRO A 112 9.40 -2.66 -11.55
CA PRO A 112 7.95 -2.78 -11.74
C PRO A 112 7.49 -4.22 -12.00
N VAL A 113 8.27 -5.00 -12.75
CA VAL A 113 8.00 -6.44 -12.98
C VAL A 113 8.06 -7.25 -11.68
N GLN A 114 9.00 -6.95 -10.79
CA GLN A 114 9.08 -7.60 -9.47
C GLN A 114 7.91 -7.18 -8.56
N ALA A 115 7.49 -5.92 -8.59
CA ALA A 115 6.30 -5.47 -7.86
C ALA A 115 5.02 -6.15 -8.38
N LEU A 116 4.87 -6.29 -9.70
CA LEU A 116 3.78 -7.09 -10.31
C LEU A 116 3.85 -8.54 -9.85
N ALA A 117 5.03 -9.15 -9.84
CA ALA A 117 5.21 -10.51 -9.37
C ALA A 117 4.84 -10.66 -7.88
N ALA A 118 5.19 -9.67 -7.04
CA ALA A 118 4.84 -9.62 -5.62
C ALA A 118 3.31 -9.59 -5.38
N ALA A 119 2.54 -9.06 -6.33
CA ALA A 119 1.08 -9.06 -6.30
C ALA A 119 0.41 -10.26 -7.02
N THR A 120 1.18 -11.11 -7.71
CA THR A 120 0.64 -12.18 -8.58
C THR A 120 1.35 -13.52 -8.38
N SER A 121 2.46 -13.77 -9.07
CA SER A 121 3.12 -15.07 -9.13
C SER A 121 3.83 -15.45 -7.83
N VAL A 122 4.35 -14.47 -7.07
CA VAL A 122 5.02 -14.72 -5.79
C VAL A 122 4.02 -15.23 -4.75
N PRO A 123 2.91 -14.54 -4.43
CA PRO A 123 1.94 -15.06 -3.46
C PRO A 123 1.32 -16.38 -3.93
N ALA A 124 1.10 -16.57 -5.24
CA ALA A 124 0.62 -17.85 -5.75
C ALA A 124 1.58 -19.01 -5.42
N ARG A 125 2.90 -18.82 -5.59
CA ARG A 125 3.91 -19.81 -5.19
C ARG A 125 4.02 -19.95 -3.68
N THR A 126 4.07 -18.84 -2.94
CA THR A 126 4.25 -18.83 -1.47
C THR A 126 3.11 -19.52 -0.75
N PHE A 127 1.87 -19.39 -1.25
CA PHE A 127 0.68 -19.97 -0.61
C PHE A 127 0.20 -21.28 -1.27
N GLY A 128 0.93 -21.82 -2.24
CA GLY A 128 0.55 -23.07 -2.93
C GLY A 128 -0.74 -22.96 -3.75
N LEU A 129 -1.01 -21.80 -4.35
CA LEU A 129 -2.18 -21.55 -5.18
C LEU A 129 -1.92 -22.00 -6.62
N GLU A 130 -2.02 -23.30 -6.86
CA GLU A 130 -1.80 -23.90 -8.17
C GLU A 130 -2.72 -23.30 -9.25
N GLY A 131 -2.18 -23.13 -10.46
CA GLY A 131 -2.91 -22.57 -11.60
C GLY A 131 -3.27 -21.09 -11.46
N ARG A 132 -2.65 -20.33 -10.55
CA ARG A 132 -2.87 -18.87 -10.39
C ARG A 132 -1.57 -18.07 -10.48
N GLY A 133 -1.72 -16.76 -10.66
CA GLY A 133 -0.59 -15.82 -10.66
C GLY A 133 0.26 -15.83 -11.93
N ALA A 134 -0.20 -16.51 -12.99
CA ALA A 134 0.45 -16.55 -14.29
C ALA A 134 -0.59 -16.57 -15.41
N ILE A 135 -0.24 -15.99 -16.56
CA ILE A 135 -1.03 -16.08 -17.79
C ILE A 135 -0.45 -17.23 -18.61
N ALA A 136 -1.05 -18.41 -18.49
CA ALA A 136 -0.62 -19.62 -19.18
C ALA A 136 -1.80 -20.55 -19.47
N PRO A 137 -1.74 -21.40 -20.51
CA PRO A 137 -2.72 -22.45 -20.71
C PRO A 137 -2.88 -23.33 -19.46
N GLY A 138 -4.12 -23.63 -19.08
CA GLY A 138 -4.45 -24.41 -17.89
C GLY A 138 -4.50 -23.62 -16.57
N ALA A 139 -4.05 -22.35 -16.55
CA ALA A 139 -4.23 -21.47 -15.40
C ALA A 139 -5.67 -20.93 -15.33
N LYS A 140 -6.13 -20.57 -14.12
CA LYS A 140 -7.39 -19.83 -13.93
C LYS A 140 -7.33 -18.50 -14.66
N ALA A 141 -8.42 -18.16 -15.32
CA ALA A 141 -8.60 -16.89 -16.03
C ALA A 141 -8.96 -15.75 -15.06
N ASP A 142 -8.11 -15.53 -14.06
CA ASP A 142 -8.10 -14.37 -13.17
C ASP A 142 -7.18 -13.30 -13.79
N LEU A 143 -7.78 -12.36 -14.52
CA LEU A 143 -7.04 -11.40 -15.36
C LEU A 143 -7.41 -9.96 -15.01
N VAL A 144 -6.42 -9.08 -15.06
CA VAL A 144 -6.60 -7.63 -14.99
C VAL A 144 -5.96 -7.04 -16.25
N LEU A 145 -6.75 -6.30 -17.02
CA LEU A 145 -6.30 -5.57 -18.21
C LEU A 145 -6.25 -4.09 -17.87
N VAL A 146 -5.13 -3.45 -18.18
CA VAL A 146 -4.87 -2.03 -17.91
C VAL A 146 -4.54 -1.28 -19.19
N SER A 147 -4.81 0.02 -19.20
CA SER A 147 -4.32 0.93 -20.23
C SER A 147 -2.92 1.43 -19.84
N GLY A 148 -1.94 1.25 -20.73
CA GLY A 148 -0.53 1.57 -20.46
C GLY A 148 0.32 0.33 -20.16
N ASP A 149 1.58 0.56 -19.79
CA ASP A 149 2.56 -0.50 -19.55
C ASP A 149 3.02 -0.55 -18.09
N PRO A 150 2.51 -1.50 -17.28
CA PRO A 150 2.88 -1.63 -15.88
C PRO A 150 4.28 -2.24 -15.66
N THR A 151 4.94 -2.73 -16.72
CA THR A 151 6.32 -3.23 -16.65
C THR A 151 7.35 -2.11 -16.68
N SER A 152 6.96 -0.94 -17.19
CA SER A 152 7.76 0.28 -17.24
C SER A 152 7.34 1.30 -16.17
N ASP A 153 6.03 1.47 -15.94
CA ASP A 153 5.49 2.33 -14.88
C ASP A 153 4.40 1.61 -14.09
N ILE A 154 4.72 1.21 -12.86
CA ILE A 154 3.81 0.43 -12.01
C ILE A 154 2.47 1.14 -11.73
N ARG A 155 2.41 2.47 -11.84
CA ARG A 155 1.18 3.26 -11.66
C ARG A 155 0.17 3.00 -12.77
N ALA A 156 0.59 2.48 -13.93
CA ALA A 156 -0.32 2.05 -15.00
C ALA A 156 -1.32 0.99 -14.50
N THR A 157 -1.00 0.27 -13.42
CA THR A 157 -1.93 -0.69 -12.80
C THR A 157 -3.24 -0.05 -12.33
N ARG A 158 -3.26 1.26 -12.04
CA ARG A 158 -4.46 2.00 -11.64
C ARG A 158 -5.47 2.19 -12.79
N GLN A 159 -4.99 2.19 -14.03
CA GLN A 159 -5.77 2.44 -15.25
C GLN A 159 -6.44 1.16 -15.78
N ILE A 160 -7.17 0.46 -14.91
CA ILE A 160 -7.82 -0.80 -15.27
C ILE A 160 -8.90 -0.53 -16.33
N VAL A 161 -8.99 -1.38 -17.35
CA VAL A 161 -10.05 -1.34 -18.38
C VAL A 161 -10.88 -2.64 -18.40
N GLY A 162 -10.37 -3.73 -17.84
CA GLY A 162 -11.11 -4.98 -17.73
C GLY A 162 -10.61 -5.86 -16.58
N ILE A 163 -11.53 -6.61 -15.97
CA ILE A 163 -11.22 -7.60 -14.95
C ILE A 163 -12.01 -8.87 -15.31
N TRP A 164 -11.35 -10.02 -15.22
CA TRP A 164 -11.97 -11.33 -15.30
C TRP A 164 -11.63 -12.10 -14.04
N LYS A 165 -12.65 -12.77 -13.49
CA LYS A 165 -12.49 -13.67 -12.35
C LYS A 165 -13.04 -15.02 -12.77
N ASP A 166 -12.20 -16.05 -12.74
CA ASP A 166 -12.53 -17.38 -13.22
C ASP A 166 -13.12 -17.38 -14.65
N GLY A 167 -12.58 -16.51 -15.53
CA GLY A 167 -13.04 -16.34 -16.91
C GLY A 167 -14.30 -15.49 -17.08
N VAL A 168 -14.98 -15.11 -16.00
CA VAL A 168 -16.16 -14.25 -16.05
C VAL A 168 -15.73 -12.79 -15.98
N LYS A 169 -16.11 -12.00 -17.01
CA LYS A 169 -15.85 -10.56 -17.03
C LYS A 169 -16.64 -9.86 -15.93
N VAL A 170 -15.96 -9.05 -15.13
CA VAL A 170 -16.58 -8.23 -14.09
C VAL A 170 -17.18 -6.98 -14.73
N ASP A 171 -18.45 -6.71 -14.45
CA ASP A 171 -19.10 -5.45 -14.84
C ASP A 171 -18.71 -4.32 -13.88
N ARG A 172 -17.68 -3.57 -14.28
CA ARG A 172 -17.16 -2.46 -13.50
C ARG A 172 -18.06 -1.23 -13.53
N ALA A 173 -18.85 -1.06 -14.58
CA ALA A 173 -19.78 0.05 -14.68
C ALA A 173 -20.93 -0.14 -13.68
N ALA A 174 -21.53 -1.34 -13.67
CA ALA A 174 -22.54 -1.72 -12.70
C ALA A 174 -22.02 -1.63 -11.25
N TRP A 175 -20.77 -2.06 -11.00
CA TRP A 175 -20.15 -1.91 -9.67
C TRP A 175 -20.06 -0.45 -9.23
N ARG A 176 -19.59 0.45 -10.11
CA ARG A 176 -19.50 1.88 -9.83
C ARG A 176 -20.86 2.51 -9.54
N GLU A 177 -21.88 2.14 -10.32
CA GLU A 177 -23.25 2.60 -10.10
C GLU A 177 -23.80 2.12 -8.76
N ALA A 178 -23.63 0.84 -8.45
CA ALA A 178 -24.04 0.26 -7.17
C ALA A 178 -23.35 0.96 -5.98
N LEU A 179 -22.05 1.26 -6.10
CA LEU A 179 -21.30 1.98 -5.09
C LEU A 179 -21.83 3.41 -4.88
N ALA A 180 -22.15 4.11 -5.98
CA ALA A 180 -22.72 5.45 -5.94
C ALA A 180 -24.10 5.46 -5.27
N THR A 181 -24.93 4.43 -5.51
CA THR A 181 -26.23 4.27 -4.84
C THR A 181 -26.07 4.06 -3.34
N ARG A 182 -25.25 3.08 -2.92
CA ARG A 182 -24.97 2.83 -1.48
C ARG A 182 -24.42 4.08 -0.77
N SER A 183 -23.55 4.82 -1.45
CA SER A 183 -22.96 6.05 -0.91
C SER A 183 -23.98 7.17 -0.71
N ARG A 184 -25.03 7.24 -1.53
CA ARG A 184 -26.15 8.18 -1.35
C ARG A 184 -27.06 7.73 -0.22
N GLU A 185 -27.38 6.44 -0.16
CA GLU A 185 -28.22 5.86 0.89
C GLU A 185 -27.60 6.05 2.28
N ALA A 186 -26.29 5.80 2.41
CA ALA A 186 -25.55 6.01 3.66
C ALA A 186 -25.48 7.47 4.13
N ARG A 187 -25.85 8.45 3.28
CA ARG A 187 -25.91 9.88 3.62
C ARG A 187 -27.33 10.37 3.90
N ARG A 188 -28.35 9.52 3.78
CA ARG A 188 -29.72 9.90 4.13
C ARG A 188 -29.82 10.04 5.66
N PRO A 189 -30.48 11.11 6.15
CA PRO A 189 -30.62 11.39 7.58
C PRO A 189 -31.48 10.36 8.30
#